data_AF-E4XZQ4-F1
#
_entry.id   AF-E4XZQ4-F1
#
_cell.length_a   1.000
_cell.length_b   1.000
_cell.length_c   1.000
_cell.angle_alpha   90.00
_cell.angle_beta   90.00
_cell.angle_gamma   90.00
#
_symmetry.space_group_name_H-M   'P 1'
#
loop_
_entity.id
_entity.type
_entity.pdbx_description
1 polymer ?
#
loop_
_entity_poly.entity_id
_entity_poly.type
_entity_poly.pdbx_seq_one_letter_code
_entity_poly.pdbx_strand_id
1 'polypeptide(L)'
;MFSSWLEPAQHFDFTYRSIPILMIFRLLIDAVITLPLQQAMAQRFNMCKSMKDGRIAMAIGATCITLFIMMAVFIGVATLAFYDGRDPLCQIGIRADEIVPTLIIDMFRNTHGFQGLFLVAIFSATLSSFSSFLSGSALVMLPTFRKLFSSKNISDVSICRIIMLFTGILTCSLSIGMSTNPGTLLGILFMTTTNLGAPYFGTVLTGMFAPFVNRKGVIAGCFAPLFPISIYIAQ
;
A
#
# COMPACT_ATOMS: atom_id res chain seq x y z
N MET A 1 -6.76 -7.40 -41.64
CA MET A 1 -7.40 -6.79 -40.45
C MET A 1 -7.36 -7.68 -39.21
N PHE A 2 -6.59 -8.78 -39.22
CA PHE A 2 -6.26 -9.63 -38.06
C PHE A 2 -4.77 -9.51 -37.66
N SER A 3 -3.96 -8.74 -38.40
CA SER A 3 -2.52 -8.61 -38.20
C SER A 3 -2.10 -7.47 -37.26
N SER A 4 -2.94 -6.45 -37.06
CA SER A 4 -2.65 -5.30 -36.19
C SER A 4 -2.84 -5.58 -34.69
N TRP A 5 -3.43 -6.71 -34.33
CA TRP A 5 -3.66 -7.14 -32.94
C TRP A 5 -2.58 -8.11 -32.43
N LEU A 6 -1.75 -8.63 -33.34
CA LEU A 6 -0.59 -9.44 -32.99
C LEU A 6 0.64 -8.58 -32.67
N GLU A 7 0.67 -7.29 -33.04
CA GLU A 7 1.83 -6.43 -32.77
C GLU A 7 2.09 -6.15 -31.28
N PRO A 8 1.09 -5.99 -30.38
CA PRO A 8 1.37 -5.93 -28.94
C PRO A 8 1.63 -7.32 -28.33
N ALA A 9 1.27 -8.40 -29.01
CA ALA A 9 1.44 -9.78 -28.55
C ALA A 9 2.72 -10.45 -29.08
N GLN A 10 3.34 -9.90 -30.13
CA GLN A 10 4.62 -10.35 -30.69
C GLN A 10 5.83 -9.71 -30.01
N HIS A 11 5.64 -8.64 -29.25
CA HIS A 11 6.58 -8.25 -28.21
C HIS A 11 6.28 -9.04 -26.94
N PHE A 12 6.71 -10.31 -26.93
CA PHE A 12 7.04 -10.99 -25.68
C PHE A 12 8.28 -10.28 -25.10
N ASP A 13 8.03 -9.07 -24.58
CA ASP A 13 9.06 -8.13 -24.15
C ASP A 13 9.84 -8.71 -22.98
N PHE A 14 11.12 -8.33 -22.88
CA PHE A 14 12.05 -8.71 -21.80
C PHE A 14 11.48 -8.46 -20.38
N THR A 15 10.38 -7.72 -20.25
CA THR A 15 9.54 -7.52 -19.07
C THR A 15 9.09 -8.83 -18.41
N TYR A 16 8.67 -9.87 -19.15
CA TYR A 16 8.10 -11.08 -18.52
C TYR A 16 9.12 -11.94 -17.76
N ARG A 17 10.39 -11.93 -18.20
CA ARG A 17 11.46 -12.69 -17.54
C ARG A 17 12.01 -11.97 -16.30
N SER A 18 11.88 -10.64 -16.28
CA SER A 18 12.24 -9.83 -15.12
C SER A 18 11.10 -9.70 -14.11
N ILE A 19 9.83 -9.94 -14.44
CA ILE A 19 8.71 -9.91 -13.47
C ILE A 19 9.00 -10.76 -12.22
N PRO A 20 9.42 -12.05 -12.32
CA PRO A 20 9.73 -12.84 -11.12
C PRO A 20 10.91 -12.27 -10.33
N ILE A 21 11.95 -11.78 -11.02
CA ILE A 21 13.14 -11.17 -10.41
C ILE A 21 12.77 -9.86 -9.71
N LEU A 22 11.96 -9.02 -10.34
CA LEU A 22 11.45 -7.76 -9.82
C LEU A 22 10.49 -8.00 -8.66
N MET A 23 9.68 -9.06 -8.70
CA MET A 23 8.84 -9.47 -7.57
C MET A 23 9.69 -9.93 -6.40
N ILE A 24 10.73 -10.75 -6.62
CA ILE A 24 11.66 -11.16 -5.56
C ILE A 24 12.40 -9.95 -4.98
N PHE A 25 12.87 -9.03 -5.84
CA PHE A 25 13.54 -7.82 -5.42
C PHE A 25 12.59 -6.89 -4.63
N ARG A 26 11.34 -6.78 -5.08
CA ARG A 26 10.29 -6.04 -4.37
C ARG A 26 9.96 -6.67 -3.03
N LEU A 27 9.87 -8.00 -2.96
CA LEU A 27 9.66 -8.73 -1.71
C LEU A 27 10.82 -8.55 -0.74
N LEU A 28 12.06 -8.53 -1.23
CA LEU A 28 13.24 -8.26 -0.39
C LEU A 28 13.23 -6.83 0.14
N ILE A 29 12.90 -5.85 -0.70
CA ILE A 29 12.74 -4.46 -0.26
C ILE A 29 11.62 -4.36 0.77
N ASP A 30 10.46 -4.93 0.49
CA ASP A 30 9.33 -4.83 1.42
C ASP A 30 9.61 -5.54 2.75
N ALA A 31 10.26 -6.71 2.73
CA ALA A 31 10.58 -7.47 3.94
C ALA A 31 11.68 -6.83 4.80
N VAL A 32 12.76 -6.34 4.18
CA VAL A 32 13.96 -5.86 4.90
C VAL A 32 13.82 -4.38 5.27
N ILE A 33 13.11 -3.60 4.46
CA ILE A 33 13.08 -2.15 4.56
C ILE A 33 11.68 -1.66 4.94
N THR A 34 10.66 -2.03 4.17
CA THR A 34 9.33 -1.42 4.35
C THR A 34 8.69 -1.88 5.67
N LEU A 35 8.78 -3.17 6.00
CA LEU A 35 8.16 -3.72 7.22
C LEU A 35 8.77 -3.15 8.51
N PRO A 36 10.10 -3.12 8.74
CA PRO A 36 10.62 -2.63 10.02
C PRO A 36 10.45 -1.12 10.20
N LEU A 37 10.41 -0.37 9.09
CA LEU A 37 10.27 1.08 9.14
C LEU A 37 8.82 1.55 9.26
N GLN A 38 7.85 0.70 8.91
CA GLN A 38 6.45 1.00 9.13
C GLN A 38 6.13 1.00 10.63
N GLN A 39 5.63 2.12 11.14
CA GLN A 39 5.37 2.35 12.57
C GLN A 39 4.54 1.25 13.23
N ALA A 40 3.44 0.83 12.59
CA ALA A 40 2.59 -0.23 13.11
C ALA A 40 3.34 -1.57 13.28
N MET A 41 4.30 -1.87 12.41
CA MET A 41 5.09 -3.10 12.46
C MET A 41 6.26 -2.99 13.43
N ALA A 42 6.95 -1.84 13.44
CA ALA A 42 7.98 -1.53 14.43
C ALA A 42 7.47 -1.68 15.87
N GLN A 43 6.25 -1.19 16.13
CA GLN A 43 5.57 -1.40 17.41
C GLN A 43 5.38 -2.88 17.72
N ARG A 44 4.86 -3.67 16.77
CA ARG A 44 4.62 -5.12 16.96
C ARG A 44 5.91 -5.88 17.25
N PHE A 45 7.01 -5.55 16.58
CA PHE A 45 8.31 -6.18 16.84
C PHE A 45 8.87 -5.82 18.22
N ASN A 46 8.65 -4.58 18.67
CA ASN A 46 9.05 -4.16 20.02
C ASN A 46 8.24 -4.81 21.15
N MET A 47 7.08 -5.42 20.85
CA MET A 47 6.29 -6.19 21.83
C MET A 47 6.78 -7.64 21.97
N CYS A 48 7.71 -8.10 21.11
CA CYS A 48 8.28 -9.44 21.22
C CYS A 48 9.16 -9.57 22.48
N LYS A 49 9.04 -10.70 23.19
CA LYS A 49 9.78 -10.95 24.44
C LYS A 49 11.30 -11.10 24.22
N SER A 50 11.71 -11.51 23.02
CA SER A 50 13.11 -11.71 22.67
C SER A 50 13.39 -11.31 21.22
N MET A 51 14.66 -10.99 20.92
CA MET A 51 15.12 -10.71 19.55
C MET A 51 14.90 -11.90 18.61
N LYS A 52 14.95 -13.13 19.14
CA LYS A 52 14.70 -14.35 18.36
C LYS A 52 13.22 -14.41 17.92
N ASP A 53 12.30 -14.11 18.83
CA ASP A 53 10.86 -14.08 18.54
C ASP A 53 10.53 -12.98 17.53
N GLY A 54 11.18 -11.80 17.64
CA GLY A 54 11.03 -10.72 16.68
C GLY A 54 11.47 -11.12 15.26
N ARG A 55 12.58 -11.84 15.12
CA ARG A 55 13.04 -12.36 13.81
C ARG A 55 12.08 -13.40 13.23
N ILE A 56 11.54 -14.28 14.07
CA ILE A 56 10.55 -15.27 13.65
C ILE A 56 9.27 -14.57 13.20
N ALA A 57 8.78 -13.58 13.97
CA ALA A 57 7.61 -12.79 13.62
C ALA A 57 7.79 -12.04 12.29
N MET A 58 8.97 -11.46 12.05
CA MET A 58 9.32 -10.85 10.76
C MET A 58 9.28 -11.87 9.61
N ALA A 59 9.88 -13.04 9.78
CA ALA A 59 9.90 -14.08 8.75
C ALA A 59 8.49 -14.60 8.42
N ILE A 60 7.65 -14.81 9.44
CA ILE A 60 6.24 -15.19 9.26
C ILE A 60 5.49 -14.08 8.52
N GLY A 61 5.65 -12.82 8.93
CA GLY A 61 5.00 -11.68 8.28
C GLY A 61 5.37 -11.55 6.81
N ALA A 62 6.65 -11.65 6.48
CA ALA A 62 7.14 -11.62 5.10
C ALA A 62 6.59 -12.79 4.27
N THR A 63 6.53 -13.99 4.85
CA THR A 63 5.97 -15.18 4.18
C THR A 63 4.49 -14.99 3.89
N CYS A 64 3.70 -14.51 4.87
CA CYS A 64 2.27 -14.24 4.69
C CYS A 64 2.01 -13.22 3.58
N ILE A 65 2.78 -12.13 3.52
CA ILE A 65 2.65 -11.11 2.46
C ILE A 65 2.98 -11.71 1.09
N THR A 66 4.03 -12.53 1.01
CA THR A 66 4.41 -13.20 -0.23
C THR A 66 3.29 -14.11 -0.74
N LEU A 67 2.74 -14.95 0.14
CA LEU A 67 1.62 -15.84 -0.19
C LEU A 67 0.39 -15.06 -0.61
N PHE A 68 0.08 -13.94 0.05
CA PHE A 68 -1.03 -13.07 -0.30
C PHE A 68 -0.89 -12.47 -1.70
N ILE A 69 0.30 -11.97 -2.06
CA ILE A 69 0.59 -11.46 -3.41
C ILE A 69 0.45 -12.57 -4.46
N MET A 70 0.97 -13.77 -4.17
CA MET A 70 0.83 -14.90 -5.08
C MET A 70 -0.64 -15.30 -5.31
N MET A 71 -1.47 -15.28 -4.25
CA MET A 71 -2.92 -15.49 -4.41
C MET A 71 -3.58 -14.40 -5.25
N ALA A 72 -3.20 -13.13 -5.08
CA ALA A 72 -3.74 -12.03 -5.89
C ALA A 72 -3.40 -12.19 -7.37
N VAL A 73 -2.16 -12.58 -7.69
CA VAL A 73 -1.73 -12.88 -9.07
C VAL A 73 -2.50 -14.09 -9.61
N PHE A 74 -2.66 -15.15 -8.82
CA PHE A 74 -3.44 -16.32 -9.21
C PHE A 74 -4.90 -15.96 -9.53
N ILE A 75 -5.55 -15.11 -8.72
CA ILE A 75 -6.91 -14.63 -8.98
C ILE A 75 -6.95 -13.86 -10.30
N GLY A 76 -5.96 -12.99 -10.59
CA GLY A 76 -5.87 -12.29 -11.86
C GLY A 76 -5.78 -13.24 -13.07
N VAL A 77 -4.94 -14.27 -13.00
CA VAL A 77 -4.83 -15.29 -14.06
C VAL A 77 -6.11 -16.11 -14.19
N ALA A 78 -6.70 -16.52 -13.07
CA ALA A 78 -7.96 -17.27 -13.05
C ALA A 78 -9.12 -16.46 -13.66
N THR A 79 -9.15 -15.14 -13.43
CA THR A 79 -10.11 -14.22 -14.04
C THR A 79 -9.99 -14.24 -15.56
N LEU A 80 -8.77 -14.13 -16.08
CA LEU A 80 -8.51 -14.18 -17.53
C LEU A 80 -8.94 -15.52 -18.13
N ALA A 81 -8.68 -16.62 -17.44
CA ALA A 81 -9.11 -17.96 -17.86
C ALA A 81 -10.65 -18.11 -17.84
N PHE A 82 -11.34 -17.51 -16.87
CA PHE A 82 -12.80 -17.58 -16.75
C PHE A 82 -13.52 -16.84 -17.89
N TYR A 83 -12.95 -15.76 -18.40
CA TYR A 83 -13.49 -15.00 -19.54
C TYR A 83 -12.93 -15.46 -20.91
N ASP A 84 -12.52 -16.73 -21.06
CA ASP A 84 -11.96 -17.30 -22.30
C ASP A 84 -10.75 -16.53 -22.87
N GLY A 85 -9.91 -15.93 -22.01
CA GLY A 85 -8.76 -15.13 -22.45
C GLY A 85 -9.13 -13.77 -23.05
N ARG A 86 -10.41 -13.38 -23.02
CA ARG A 86 -10.87 -12.05 -23.43
C ARG A 86 -10.76 -11.08 -22.26
N ASP A 87 -10.32 -9.86 -22.55
CA ASP A 87 -10.16 -8.83 -21.53
C ASP A 87 -11.54 -8.34 -21.02
N PRO A 88 -11.90 -8.58 -19.74
CA PRO A 88 -13.16 -8.12 -19.18
C PRO A 88 -13.29 -6.58 -19.18
N LEU A 89 -12.18 -5.84 -19.19
CA LEU A 89 -12.18 -4.37 -19.29
C LEU A 89 -12.79 -3.90 -20.62
N CYS A 90 -12.45 -4.57 -21.72
CA CYS A 90 -12.89 -4.18 -23.05
C CYS A 90 -14.31 -4.68 -23.38
N GLN A 91 -14.75 -5.80 -22.78
CA GLN A 91 -16.03 -6.41 -23.11
C GLN A 91 -17.20 -5.92 -22.25
N ILE A 92 -16.96 -5.67 -20.96
CA ILE A 92 -18.03 -5.40 -19.98
C ILE A 92 -18.09 -3.90 -19.66
N GLY A 93 -17.09 -3.11 -20.06
CA GLY A 93 -17.04 -1.66 -19.80
C GLY A 93 -16.92 -1.33 -18.30
N ILE A 94 -16.42 -2.28 -17.51
CA ILE A 94 -16.23 -2.13 -16.06
C ILE A 94 -14.88 -1.51 -15.74
N ARG A 95 -14.78 -0.84 -14.59
CA ARG A 95 -13.50 -0.29 -14.12
C ARG A 95 -12.59 -1.43 -13.68
N ALA A 96 -11.27 -1.23 -13.79
CA ALA A 96 -10.29 -2.23 -13.35
C ALA A 96 -10.47 -2.67 -11.89
N ASP A 97 -10.90 -1.74 -11.04
CA ASP A 97 -11.12 -1.99 -9.61
C ASP A 97 -12.39 -2.83 -9.33
N GLU A 98 -13.28 -3.01 -10.32
CA GLU A 98 -14.55 -3.74 -10.20
C GLU A 98 -14.47 -5.17 -10.73
N ILE A 99 -13.36 -5.56 -11.38
CA ILE A 99 -13.18 -6.88 -12.00
C ILE A 99 -13.38 -8.01 -10.98
N VAL A 100 -12.68 -7.94 -9.84
CA VAL A 100 -12.73 -9.02 -8.83
C VAL A 100 -14.11 -9.12 -8.18
N PRO A 101 -14.76 -8.02 -7.73
CA PRO A 101 -16.15 -8.06 -7.28
C PRO A 101 -17.11 -8.68 -8.31
N THR A 102 -17.01 -8.30 -9.58
CA THR A 102 -17.87 -8.83 -10.66
C THR A 102 -17.64 -10.33 -10.87
N LEU A 103 -16.38 -10.77 -10.90
CA LEU A 103 -16.04 -12.20 -11.00
C LEU A 103 -16.70 -13.02 -9.88
N ILE A 104 -16.63 -12.55 -8.63
CA ILE A 104 -17.21 -13.27 -7.49
C ILE A 104 -18.73 -13.34 -7.61
N ILE A 105 -19.38 -12.27 -8.06
CA ILE A 105 -20.82 -12.25 -8.30
C ILE A 105 -21.20 -13.26 -9.39
N ASP A 106 -20.46 -13.29 -10.50
CA ASP A 106 -20.71 -14.19 -11.63
C ASP A 106 -20.46 -15.66 -11.28
N MET A 107 -19.33 -15.96 -10.62
CA MET A 107 -18.95 -17.32 -10.23
C MET A 107 -19.90 -17.92 -9.19
N PHE A 108 -20.31 -17.13 -8.19
CA PHE A 108 -21.09 -17.61 -7.05
C PHE A 108 -22.56 -17.22 -7.10
N ARG A 109 -23.08 -16.86 -8.28
CA ARG A 109 -24.48 -16.44 -8.48
C ARG A 109 -25.50 -17.43 -7.91
N ASN A 110 -25.19 -18.72 -7.96
CA ASN A 110 -26.08 -19.80 -7.50
C ASN A 110 -25.76 -20.30 -6.08
N THR A 111 -24.70 -19.79 -5.44
CA THR A 111 -24.26 -20.23 -4.11
C THR A 111 -24.66 -19.21 -3.07
N HIS A 112 -25.74 -19.49 -2.35
CA HIS A 112 -26.26 -18.62 -1.29
C HIS A 112 -25.23 -18.46 -0.16
N GLY A 113 -25.02 -17.22 0.31
CA GLY A 113 -24.16 -16.88 1.44
C GLY A 113 -22.70 -16.55 1.09
N PHE A 114 -22.16 -17.04 -0.03
CA PHE A 114 -20.75 -16.81 -0.39
C PHE A 114 -20.43 -15.34 -0.66
N GLN A 115 -21.33 -14.63 -1.35
CA GLN A 115 -21.19 -13.19 -1.61
C GLN A 115 -21.14 -12.37 -0.30
N GLY A 116 -21.94 -12.76 0.70
CA GLY A 116 -21.93 -12.14 2.02
C GLY A 116 -20.62 -12.40 2.77
N LEU A 117 -20.12 -13.64 2.72
CA LEU A 117 -18.83 -14.00 3.33
C LEU A 117 -17.68 -13.20 2.70
N PHE A 118 -17.67 -13.08 1.37
CA PHE A 118 -16.69 -12.28 0.64
C PHE A 118 -16.73 -10.80 1.06
N LEU A 119 -17.92 -10.22 1.14
CA LEU A 119 -18.11 -8.83 1.56
C LEU A 119 -17.57 -8.60 2.99
N VAL A 120 -17.92 -9.48 3.93
CA VAL A 120 -17.43 -9.40 5.32
C VAL A 120 -15.90 -9.54 5.39
N ALA A 121 -15.31 -10.44 4.61
CA ALA A 121 -13.86 -10.65 4.57
C ALA A 121 -13.12 -9.39 4.08
N ILE A 122 -13.60 -8.75 3.01
CA ILE A 122 -12.97 -7.54 2.48
C ILE A 122 -13.11 -6.37 3.45
N PHE A 123 -14.29 -6.17 4.06
CA PHE A 123 -14.47 -5.12 5.04
C PHE A 123 -13.57 -5.35 6.27
N SER A 124 -13.45 -6.59 6.75
CA SER A 124 -12.56 -6.94 7.86
C SER A 124 -11.09 -6.65 7.52
N ALA A 125 -10.62 -7.07 6.35
CA ALA A 125 -9.25 -6.82 5.89
C ALA A 125 -8.94 -5.31 5.76
N THR A 126 -9.89 -4.55 5.21
CA THR A 126 -9.79 -3.10 5.04
C THR A 126 -9.74 -2.39 6.39
N LEU A 127 -10.67 -2.72 7.30
CA LEU A 127 -10.77 -2.12 8.64
C LEU A 127 -9.54 -2.44 9.51
N SER A 128 -8.98 -3.65 9.40
CA SER A 128 -7.75 -4.03 10.11
C SER A 128 -6.55 -3.18 9.70
N SER A 129 -6.41 -2.94 8.39
CA SER A 129 -5.38 -2.07 7.83
C SER A 129 -5.61 -0.61 8.22
N PHE A 130 -6.86 -0.14 8.15
CA PHE A 130 -7.24 1.22 8.51
C PHE A 130 -7.02 1.51 10.00
N SER A 131 -7.32 0.56 10.89
CA SER A 131 -7.02 0.67 12.32
C SER A 131 -5.53 0.78 12.60
N SER A 132 -4.71 -0.01 11.90
CA SER A 132 -3.24 0.05 12.02
C SER A 132 -2.69 1.40 11.52
N PHE A 133 -3.31 1.97 10.47
CA PHE A 133 -2.98 3.30 9.96
C PHE A 133 -3.30 4.40 10.99
N LEU A 134 -4.51 4.41 11.55
CA LEU A 134 -4.92 5.42 12.55
C LEU A 134 -4.09 5.36 13.84
N SER A 135 -3.83 4.16 14.35
CA SER A 135 -3.01 3.99 15.55
C SER A 135 -1.55 4.36 15.31
N GLY A 136 -1.00 4.01 14.14
CA GLY A 136 0.34 4.42 13.73
C GLY A 136 0.48 5.94 13.57
N SER A 137 -0.49 6.59 12.91
CA SER A 137 -0.47 8.05 12.70
C SER A 137 -0.56 8.81 14.03
N ALA A 138 -1.44 8.35 14.93
CA ALA A 138 -1.57 8.94 16.27
C ALA A 138 -0.28 8.85 17.07
N LEU A 139 0.42 7.71 17.04
CA LEU A 139 1.69 7.56 17.74
C LEU A 139 2.77 8.49 17.18
N VAL A 140 2.87 8.62 15.85
CA VAL A 140 3.87 9.50 15.21
C VAL A 140 3.63 10.97 15.56
N MET A 141 2.37 11.38 15.64
CA MET A 141 1.99 12.77 15.93
C MET A 141 1.99 13.10 17.43
N LEU A 142 1.87 12.10 18.31
CA LEU A 142 1.78 12.27 19.76
C LEU A 142 2.88 13.17 20.35
N PRO A 143 4.19 13.01 20.04
CA PRO A 143 5.24 13.85 20.62
C PRO A 143 5.09 15.34 20.26
N THR A 144 4.64 15.63 19.03
CA THR A 144 4.40 17.00 18.54
C THR A 144 3.22 17.62 19.26
N PHE A 145 2.11 16.88 19.38
CA PHE A 145 0.91 17.35 20.06
C PHE A 145 1.10 17.45 21.58
N ARG A 146 1.91 16.58 22.17
CA ARG A 146 2.22 16.64 23.61
C ARG A 146 3.01 17.89 23.96
N LYS A 147 3.96 18.31 23.11
CA LYS A 147 4.66 19.60 23.25
C LYS A 147 3.70 20.78 23.16
N LEU A 148 2.75 20.74 22.22
CA LEU A 148 1.75 21.80 22.05
C LEU A 148 0.78 21.90 23.25
N PHE A 149 0.41 20.76 23.83
CA PHE A 149 -0.48 20.68 24.99
C PHE A 149 0.26 20.54 26.32
N SER A 150 1.53 20.94 26.39
CA SER A 150 2.36 20.78 27.59
C SER A 150 1.78 21.47 28.83
N SER A 151 0.91 22.47 28.66
CA SER A 151 0.23 23.17 29.74
C SER A 151 -1.02 22.46 30.26
N LYS A 152 -1.52 21.40 29.61
CA LYS A 152 -2.74 20.69 30.02
C LYS A 152 -2.42 19.27 30.52
N ASN A 153 -3.04 18.89 31.64
CA ASN A 153 -3.02 17.53 32.21
C ASN A 153 -3.94 16.58 31.43
N ILE A 154 -3.74 16.47 30.11
CA ILE A 154 -4.45 15.52 29.26
C ILE A 154 -3.61 14.24 29.17
N SER A 155 -4.25 13.07 29.26
CA SER A 155 -3.58 11.79 29.09
C SER A 155 -3.19 11.55 27.62
N ASP A 156 -2.08 10.86 27.40
CA ASP A 156 -1.58 10.53 26.06
C ASP A 156 -2.61 9.72 25.25
N VAL A 157 -3.37 8.84 25.91
CA VAL A 157 -4.45 8.07 25.29
C VAL A 157 -5.55 8.98 24.73
N SER A 158 -5.92 10.03 25.46
CA SER A 158 -6.92 11.00 25.01
C SER A 158 -6.42 11.82 23.81
N ILE A 159 -5.14 12.22 23.83
CA ILE A 159 -4.51 12.90 22.70
C ILE A 159 -4.52 12.00 21.46
N CYS A 160 -4.10 10.73 21.60
CA CYS A 160 -4.14 9.77 20.51
C CYS A 160 -5.55 9.57 19.95
N ARG A 161 -6.59 9.46 20.81
CA ARG A 161 -7.98 9.35 20.35
C ARG A 161 -8.43 10.55 19.52
N ILE A 162 -8.08 11.76 19.95
CA ILE A 162 -8.39 12.99 19.18
C ILE A 162 -7.67 12.97 17.83
N ILE A 163 -6.40 12.59 17.80
CA ILE A 163 -5.64 12.50 16.54
C ILE A 163 -6.23 11.42 15.62
N MET A 164 -6.61 10.26 16.14
CA MET A 164 -7.27 9.20 15.36
C MET A 164 -8.60 9.66 14.77
N LEU A 165 -9.42 10.38 15.53
CA LEU A 165 -10.68 10.93 15.02
C LEU A 165 -10.43 11.94 13.90
N PHE A 166 -9.49 12.86 14.10
CA PHE A 166 -9.17 13.89 13.10
C PHE A 166 -8.60 13.28 11.82
N THR A 167 -7.61 12.39 11.95
CA THR A 167 -7.01 11.69 10.80
C THR A 167 -8.03 10.82 10.08
N GLY A 168 -8.91 10.12 10.80
CA GLY A 168 -10.02 9.36 10.23
C GLY A 168 -10.96 10.22 9.39
N ILE A 169 -11.45 11.33 9.95
CA ILE A 169 -12.32 12.27 9.22
C ILE A 169 -11.63 12.78 7.96
N LEU A 170 -10.37 13.24 8.06
CA LEU A 170 -9.61 13.71 6.91
C LEU A 170 -9.48 12.64 5.82
N THR A 171 -9.14 11.40 6.19
CA THR A 171 -9.03 10.31 5.21
C THR A 171 -10.36 9.96 4.55
N CYS A 172 -11.46 9.97 5.29
CA CYS A 172 -12.79 9.74 4.72
C CYS A 172 -13.19 10.88 3.76
N SER A 173 -12.94 12.14 4.13
CA SER A 173 -13.20 13.29 3.26
C SER A 173 -12.38 13.22 1.98
N LEU A 174 -11.10 12.88 2.07
CA LEU A 174 -10.23 12.70 0.90
C LEU A 174 -10.71 11.53 0.02
N SER A 175 -11.10 10.41 0.62
CA SER A 175 -11.63 9.26 -0.11
C SER A 175 -12.90 9.61 -0.91
N ILE A 176 -13.80 10.42 -0.34
CA ILE A 176 -14.99 10.91 -1.06
C ILE A 176 -14.57 11.79 -2.23
N GLY A 177 -13.62 12.71 -2.02
CA GLY A 177 -13.10 13.57 -3.08
C GLY A 177 -12.39 12.80 -4.20
N MET A 178 -11.83 11.64 -3.91
CA MET A 178 -11.16 10.79 -4.91
C MET A 178 -12.11 9.88 -5.69
N SER A 179 -13.38 9.77 -5.28
CA SER A 179 -14.36 8.88 -5.94
C SER A 179 -14.66 9.25 -7.40
N THR A 180 -14.37 10.49 -7.80
CA THR A 180 -14.59 11.01 -9.15
C THR A 180 -13.35 10.96 -10.04
N ASN A 181 -12.20 10.48 -9.53
CA ASN A 181 -10.98 10.43 -10.31
C ASN A 181 -11.04 9.32 -11.38
N PRO A 182 -10.62 9.60 -12.63
CA PRO A 182 -10.63 8.61 -13.72
C PRO A 182 -9.47 7.60 -13.66
N GLY A 183 -8.49 7.80 -12.78
CA GLY A 183 -7.35 6.89 -12.62
C GLY A 183 -7.71 5.62 -11.85
N THR A 184 -6.93 4.55 -12.06
CA THR A 184 -7.09 3.31 -11.29
C THR A 184 -6.63 3.52 -9.85
N LEU A 185 -7.36 2.96 -8.87
CA LEU A 185 -6.99 3.08 -7.46
C LEU A 185 -5.58 2.51 -7.21
N LEU A 186 -5.24 1.40 -7.86
CA LEU A 186 -3.92 0.78 -7.76
C LEU A 186 -2.80 1.71 -8.26
N GLY A 187 -3.02 2.43 -9.37
CA GLY A 187 -2.04 3.39 -9.89
C GLY A 187 -1.81 4.54 -8.91
N ILE A 188 -2.89 5.09 -8.33
CA ILE A 188 -2.81 6.15 -7.34
C ILE A 188 -2.09 5.68 -6.07
N LEU A 189 -2.36 4.46 -5.61
CA LEU A 189 -1.69 3.84 -4.46
C LEU A 189 -0.18 3.72 -4.70
N PHE A 190 0.24 3.25 -5.87
CA PHE A 190 1.66 3.14 -6.19
C PHE A 190 2.32 4.51 -6.27
N MET A 191 1.75 5.45 -7.02
CA MET A 191 2.30 6.81 -7.14
C MET A 191 2.46 7.49 -5.78
N THR A 192 1.45 7.39 -4.92
CA THR A 192 1.49 7.99 -3.58
C THR A 192 2.55 7.32 -2.71
N THR A 193 2.63 5.98 -2.74
CA THR A 193 3.56 5.20 -1.93
C THR A 193 5.01 5.40 -2.38
N THR A 194 5.27 5.48 -3.69
CA THR A 194 6.62 5.73 -4.21
C THR A 194 7.07 7.15 -3.95
N ASN A 195 6.20 8.15 -4.20
CA ASN A 195 6.58 9.55 -4.08
C ASN A 195 6.80 9.99 -2.63
N LEU A 196 5.98 9.47 -1.70
CA LEU A 196 6.13 9.79 -0.27
C LEU A 196 7.09 8.84 0.45
N GLY A 197 7.15 7.56 0.03
CA GLY A 197 8.00 6.55 0.64
C GLY A 197 9.47 6.66 0.27
N ALA A 198 9.80 7.05 -0.97
CA ALA A 198 11.19 7.14 -1.42
C ALA A 198 12.03 8.18 -0.63
N PRO A 199 11.55 9.42 -0.37
CA PRO A 199 12.28 10.37 0.48
C PRO A 199 12.48 9.86 1.90
N TYR A 200 11.44 9.26 2.50
CA TYR A 200 11.53 8.69 3.84
C TYR A 200 12.60 7.59 3.92
N PHE A 201 12.59 6.67 2.96
CA PHE A 201 13.59 5.62 2.85
C PHE A 201 15.01 6.17 2.63
N GLY A 202 15.17 7.12 1.71
CA GLY A 202 16.45 7.77 1.44
C GLY A 202 17.03 8.46 2.67
N THR A 203 16.18 9.06 3.51
CA THR A 203 16.57 9.69 4.78
C THR A 203 17.16 8.65 5.75
N VAL A 204 16.48 7.51 5.91
CA VAL A 204 16.92 6.43 6.80
C VAL A 204 18.25 5.82 6.33
N LEU A 205 18.37 5.50 5.04
CA LEU A 205 19.61 4.97 4.48
C LEU A 205 20.78 5.95 4.65
N THR A 206 20.54 7.24 4.39
CA THR A 206 21.56 8.27 4.56
C THR A 206 22.02 8.34 6.02
N GLY A 207 21.10 8.25 6.98
CA GLY A 207 21.43 8.19 8.41
C GLY A 207 22.22 6.94 8.82
N MET A 208 22.01 5.80 8.15
CA MET A 208 22.71 4.54 8.45
C MET A 208 24.11 4.46 7.82
N PHE A 209 24.24 4.88 6.55
CA PHE A 209 25.44 4.63 5.75
C PHE A 209 26.28 5.87 5.44
N ALA A 210 25.72 7.08 5.60
CA ALA A 210 26.38 8.34 5.28
C ALA A 210 26.42 9.27 6.51
N PRO A 211 27.21 8.93 7.56
CA PRO A 211 27.28 9.71 8.80
C PRO A 211 27.86 11.12 8.61
N PHE A 212 28.43 11.42 7.44
CA PHE A 212 28.96 12.72 7.06
C PHE A 212 27.91 13.72 6.57
N VAL A 213 26.65 13.29 6.38
CA VAL A 213 25.58 14.16 5.87
C VAL A 213 24.91 14.93 7.02
N ASN A 214 24.82 16.25 6.86
CA ASN A 214 24.23 17.12 7.87
C ASN A 214 22.68 17.17 7.79
N ARG A 215 22.03 17.60 8.89
CA ARG A 215 20.56 17.70 8.98
C ARG A 215 19.94 18.56 7.86
N LYS A 216 20.60 19.66 7.48
CA LYS A 216 20.10 20.58 6.43
C LYS A 216 20.11 19.90 5.05
N GLY A 217 21.16 19.14 4.74
CA GLY A 217 21.32 18.39 3.50
C GLY A 217 20.30 17.26 3.39
N VAL A 218 20.02 16.57 4.49
CA VAL A 218 18.94 15.56 4.53
C VAL A 218 17.58 16.20 4.25
N ILE A 219 17.24 17.31 4.92
CA ILE A 219 15.98 18.03 4.69
C ILE A 219 15.90 18.51 3.22
N ALA A 220 16.97 19.14 2.70
CA ALA A 220 17.01 19.59 1.31
C ALA A 220 16.83 18.43 0.32
N GLY A 221 17.46 17.28 0.58
CA GLY A 221 17.32 16.06 -0.22
C GLY A 221 15.91 15.47 -0.20
N CYS A 222 15.14 15.64 0.88
CA CYS A 222 13.74 15.24 0.93
C CYS A 222 12.83 16.11 0.06
N PHE A 223 13.14 17.41 -0.08
CA PHE A 223 12.33 18.36 -0.85
C PHE A 223 12.78 18.52 -2.31
N ALA A 224 14.02 18.19 -2.64
CA ALA A 224 14.53 18.24 -4.01
C ALA A 224 13.69 17.45 -5.04
N PRO A 225 13.12 16.27 -4.74
CA PRO A 225 12.25 15.53 -5.65
C PRO A 225 10.88 16.18 -5.88
N LEU A 226 10.46 17.13 -5.02
CA LEU A 226 9.17 17.83 -5.18
C LEU A 226 9.25 18.98 -6.20
N PHE A 227 10.45 19.49 -6.50
CA PHE A 227 10.67 20.56 -7.48
C PHE A 227 10.33 20.15 -8.93
N PRO A 228 10.70 18.94 -9.41
CA PRO A 228 10.26 18.43 -10.70
C PRO A 228 8.73 18.22 -10.78
N ILE A 229 8.09 17.84 -9.67
CA ILE A 229 6.65 17.55 -9.61
C ILE A 229 5.81 18.82 -9.80
N SER A 230 6.26 19.97 -9.28
CA SER A 230 5.56 21.25 -9.53
C SER A 230 5.61 21.70 -11.00
N ILE A 231 6.63 21.28 -11.74
CA ILE A 231 6.74 21.59 -13.19
C ILE A 231 5.78 20.71 -13.99
N TYR A 232 5.55 19.47 -13.55
CA TYR A 232 4.66 18.52 -14.22
C TYR A 232 3.16 18.74 -13.93
N ILE A 233 2.81 19.33 -12.79
CA ILE A 233 1.43 19.71 -12.44
C ILE A 233 1.04 21.08 -13.05
N ALA A 234 2.03 21.89 -13.45
CA ALA A 234 1.82 23.18 -14.10
C ALA A 234 1.72 23.09 -15.64
N GLN A 235 1.67 21.87 -16.20
CA GLN A 235 1.46 21.57 -17.62
C GLN A 235 0.14 20.81 -17.79
#